data_AF-A0A6M4MHT4-F1
#
_entry.id   AF-A0A6M4MHT4-F1
#
_cell.length_a   1.000
_cell.length_b   1.000
_cell.length_c   1.000
_cell.angle_alpha   90.00
_cell.angle_beta   90.00
_cell.angle_gamma   90.00
#
_symmetry.space_group_name_H-M   'P 1'
#
loop_
_entity.id
_entity.type
_entity.pdbx_description
1 polymer ?
#
loop_
_entity_poly.entity_id
_entity_poly.type
_entity_poly.pdbx_seq_one_letter_code
_entity_poly.pdbx_strand_id
1 'polypeptide(L)'
;MTKKTQHRDLQITFIHQFKRSTRTEWPDKFRMCWYFNPETLDYIYEHKDERFITNGFVLSDGLVQQLPDEFRKKYFAPNERCLLFLIFELQIVQFINSDEVDDLEFENVFGVSKNRYFSPEAIDEWTEQIDLL
;
A
#
# COMPACT_ATOMS: atom_id res chain seq x y z
N MET A 1 19.23 8.17 -22.01
CA MET A 1 18.40 7.06 -22.55
C MET A 1 17.74 6.34 -21.38
N THR A 2 16.48 6.65 -21.11
CA THR A 2 15.67 5.97 -20.07
C THR A 2 15.31 4.59 -20.60
N LYS A 3 15.89 3.53 -20.00
CA LYS A 3 15.43 2.16 -20.23
C LYS A 3 13.96 2.11 -19.79
N LYS A 4 13.04 2.05 -20.75
CA LYS A 4 11.64 1.69 -20.47
C LYS A 4 11.68 0.28 -19.90
N THR A 5 11.36 0.14 -18.62
CA THR A 5 11.14 -1.16 -17.98
C THR A 5 10.11 -1.92 -18.82
N GLN A 6 10.48 -3.08 -19.35
CA GLN A 6 9.52 -3.87 -20.13
C GLN A 6 8.48 -4.43 -19.16
N HIS A 7 7.19 -4.38 -19.54
CA HIS A 7 6.07 -4.86 -18.72
C HIS A 7 6.27 -6.29 -18.17
N ARG A 8 7.03 -7.14 -18.88
CA ARG A 8 7.38 -8.51 -18.46
C ARG A 8 8.31 -8.58 -17.23
N ASP A 9 8.99 -7.50 -16.88
CA ASP A 9 9.97 -7.46 -15.78
C ASP A 9 9.36 -6.94 -14.47
N LEU A 10 8.11 -6.46 -14.49
CA LEU A 10 7.41 -5.96 -13.31
C LEU A 10 6.77 -7.12 -12.56
N GLN A 11 7.60 -8.00 -11.98
CA GLN A 11 7.10 -8.97 -11.01
C GLN A 11 6.72 -8.22 -9.73
N ILE A 12 5.43 -7.90 -9.61
CA ILE A 12 4.88 -7.30 -8.41
C ILE A 12 4.87 -8.40 -7.35
N THR A 13 5.45 -8.10 -6.20
CA THR A 13 5.43 -9.00 -5.05
C THR A 13 4.62 -8.31 -3.98
N PHE A 14 3.63 -9.02 -3.45
CA PHE A 14 2.80 -8.52 -2.36
C PHE A 14 3.68 -8.13 -1.18
N ILE A 15 4.64 -8.99 -0.80
CA ILE A 15 5.71 -8.66 0.15
C ILE A 15 7.06 -8.70 -0.53
N HIS A 16 7.78 -7.59 -0.42
CA HIS A 16 9.15 -7.46 -0.89
C HIS A 16 10.10 -7.19 0.27
N GLN A 17 11.15 -8.01 0.41
CA GLN A 17 12.25 -7.72 1.32
C GLN A 17 13.34 -6.91 0.61
N PHE A 18 13.65 -5.74 1.14
CA PHE A 18 14.73 -4.92 0.62
C PHE A 18 16.10 -5.55 0.92
N LYS A 19 16.93 -5.66 -0.11
CA LYS A 19 18.33 -6.13 -0.01
C LYS A 19 19.31 -4.99 0.27
N ARG A 20 18.86 -3.74 0.16
CA ARG A 20 19.67 -2.51 0.29
C ARG A 20 18.82 -1.44 0.96
N SER A 21 19.45 -0.38 1.46
CA SER A 21 18.74 0.80 1.94
C SER A 21 17.84 1.38 0.84
N THR A 22 16.68 1.86 1.25
CA THR A 22 15.74 2.57 0.39
C THR A 22 16.12 4.05 0.30
N ARG A 23 15.32 4.84 -0.43
CA ARG A 23 15.48 6.29 -0.55
C ARG A 23 14.69 7.07 0.51
N THR A 24 13.93 6.39 1.35
CA THR A 24 13.25 7.01 2.48
C THR A 24 14.26 7.25 3.60
N GLU A 25 13.90 8.07 4.57
CA GLU A 25 14.69 8.26 5.79
C GLU A 25 14.44 7.15 6.83
N TRP A 26 13.50 6.25 6.54
CA TRP A 26 13.07 5.21 7.46
C TRP A 26 14.00 3.99 7.41
N PRO A 27 14.10 3.22 8.51
CA PRO A 27 14.86 1.97 8.55
C PRO A 27 14.09 0.84 7.85
N ASP A 28 13.86 0.98 6.55
CA ASP A 28 13.04 0.06 5.78
C ASP A 28 13.71 -1.30 5.58
N LYS A 29 12.96 -2.35 5.88
CA LYS A 29 13.35 -3.74 5.63
C LYS A 29 12.40 -4.46 4.69
N PHE A 30 11.12 -4.16 4.77
CA PHE A 30 10.09 -4.74 3.91
C PHE A 30 9.21 -3.67 3.29
N ARG A 31 8.55 -4.07 2.21
CA ARG A 31 7.49 -3.31 1.58
C ARG A 31 6.31 -4.22 1.30
N MET A 32 5.13 -3.78 1.70
CA MET A 32 3.87 -4.39 1.32
C MET A 32 3.21 -3.59 0.21
N CYS A 33 2.74 -4.28 -0.82
CA CYS A 33 2.01 -3.69 -1.93
C CYS A 33 0.51 -3.66 -1.62
N TRP A 34 -0.02 -2.45 -1.39
CA TRP A 34 -1.45 -2.23 -1.18
C TRP A 34 -2.18 -1.99 -2.51
N TYR A 35 -1.47 -1.43 -3.48
CA TYR A 35 -1.98 -1.21 -4.82
C TYR A 35 -0.81 -1.14 -5.80
N PHE A 36 -1.00 -1.69 -6.99
CA PHE A 36 -0.13 -1.45 -8.14
C PHE A 36 -0.91 -1.51 -9.45
N ASN A 37 -0.72 -0.50 -10.30
CA ASN A 37 -1.20 -0.51 -11.67
C ASN A 37 -0.01 -0.60 -12.64
N PRO A 38 0.13 -1.71 -13.40
CA PRO A 38 1.26 -1.88 -14.31
C PRO A 38 1.24 -0.90 -15.49
N GLU A 39 0.08 -0.40 -15.91
CA GLU A 39 -0.05 0.49 -17.07
C GLU A 39 0.40 1.92 -16.73
N THR A 40 -0.01 2.43 -15.58
CA THR A 40 0.32 3.79 -15.12
C THR A 40 1.57 3.84 -14.24
N LEU A 41 2.03 2.68 -13.75
CA LEU A 41 3.04 2.54 -12.69
C LEU A 41 2.63 3.21 -11.38
N ASP A 42 1.33 3.35 -11.15
CA ASP A 42 0.80 3.83 -9.89
C ASP A 42 0.91 2.79 -8.80
N TYR A 43 1.19 3.23 -7.58
CA TYR A 43 1.37 2.32 -6.45
C TYR A 43 1.06 2.96 -5.12
N ILE A 44 0.65 2.10 -4.18
CA ILE A 44 0.61 2.39 -2.75
C ILE A 44 1.44 1.31 -2.07
N TYR A 45 2.50 1.75 -1.39
CA TYR A 45 3.40 0.87 -0.67
C TYR A 45 3.42 1.20 0.81
N GLU A 46 3.28 0.18 1.64
CA GLU A 46 3.54 0.30 3.07
C GLU A 46 4.95 -0.19 3.35
N HIS A 47 5.76 0.66 3.96
CA HIS A 47 7.13 0.37 4.32
C HIS A 47 7.17 -0.10 5.78
N LYS A 48 7.93 -1.16 6.03
CA LYS A 48 8.04 -1.80 7.35
C LYS A 48 9.49 -2.02 7.75
N ASP A 49 9.75 -1.97 9.05
CA ASP A 49 11.04 -2.26 9.65
C ASP A 49 11.33 -3.77 9.77
N GLU A 50 12.46 -4.14 10.36
CA GLU A 50 12.85 -5.54 10.57
C GLU A 50 11.90 -6.34 11.49
N ARG A 51 11.12 -5.65 12.31
CA ARG A 51 10.11 -6.22 13.22
C ARG A 51 8.71 -6.22 12.60
N PHE A 52 8.61 -5.89 11.32
CA PHE A 52 7.37 -5.79 10.57
C PHE A 52 6.42 -4.66 11.07
N ILE A 53 6.96 -3.70 11.81
CA ILE A 53 6.27 -2.49 12.25
C ILE A 53 6.28 -1.48 11.10
N THR A 54 5.15 -0.81 10.88
CA THR A 54 4.99 0.18 9.81
C THR A 54 5.81 1.44 10.09
N ASN A 55 6.70 1.78 9.16
CA ASN A 55 7.43 3.04 9.14
C ASN A 55 6.60 4.16 8.50
N GLY A 56 5.82 3.82 7.47
CA GLY A 56 4.93 4.74 6.77
C GLY A 56 4.51 4.21 5.40
N PHE A 57 3.87 5.06 4.61
CA PHE A 57 3.36 4.72 3.29
C PHE A 57 3.94 5.63 2.22
N VAL A 58 4.09 5.09 1.01
CA VAL A 58 4.65 5.78 -0.15
C VAL A 58 3.69 5.63 -1.32
N LEU A 59 3.33 6.76 -1.93
CA LEU A 59 2.50 6.81 -3.14
C LEU A 59 3.35 7.08 -4.39
N SER A 60 2.89 6.61 -5.55
CA SER A 60 3.39 7.07 -6.84
C SER A 60 3.05 8.54 -7.06
N ASP A 61 3.85 9.23 -7.89
CA ASP A 61 3.60 10.63 -8.19
C ASP A 61 2.24 10.82 -8.91
N GLY A 62 1.80 9.82 -9.68
CA GLY A 62 0.48 9.81 -10.34
C GLY A 62 -0.69 9.80 -9.36
N LEU A 63 -0.63 9.02 -8.28
CA LEU A 63 -1.66 9.04 -7.23
C LEU A 63 -1.61 10.32 -6.40
N VAL A 64 -0.40 10.84 -6.11
CA VAL A 64 -0.26 12.12 -5.39
C VAL A 64 -0.99 13.25 -6.13
N GLN A 65 -0.96 13.29 -7.46
CA GLN A 65 -1.68 14.32 -8.22
C GLN A 65 -3.21 14.20 -8.16
N GLN A 66 -3.74 13.02 -7.83
CA GLN A 66 -5.18 12.79 -7.66
C GLN A 66 -5.68 13.26 -6.29
N LEU A 67 -4.78 13.52 -5.33
CA LEU A 67 -5.14 14.01 -4.01
C LEU A 67 -5.56 15.50 -4.05
N PRO A 68 -6.45 15.93 -3.13
CA PRO A 68 -6.68 17.33 -2.85
C PRO A 68 -5.38 18.05 -2.49
N ASP A 69 -5.26 19.33 -2.84
CA ASP A 69 -4.02 20.12 -2.72
C ASP A 69 -3.41 20.04 -1.31
N GLU A 70 -4.25 20.05 -0.28
CA GLU A 70 -3.86 20.01 1.12
C GLU A 70 -3.21 18.68 1.53
N PHE A 71 -3.50 17.60 0.79
CA PHE A 71 -3.00 16.25 1.05
C PHE A 71 -1.94 15.79 0.04
N ARG A 72 -1.52 16.65 -0.90
CA ARG A 72 -0.53 16.30 -1.94
C ARG A 72 0.88 16.12 -1.36
N LYS A 73 1.10 14.96 -0.76
CA LYS A 73 2.41 14.50 -0.30
C LYS A 73 2.64 13.06 -0.71
N LYS A 74 3.92 12.72 -0.89
CA LYS A 74 4.34 11.38 -1.31
C LYS A 74 4.39 10.38 -0.17
N TYR A 75 4.68 10.86 1.04
CA TYR A 75 4.95 10.06 2.22
C TYR A 75 3.89 10.32 3.28
N PHE A 76 3.32 9.26 3.82
CA PHE A 76 2.33 9.31 4.89
C PHE A 76 2.83 8.54 6.10
N ALA A 77 2.55 9.07 7.28
CA ALA A 77 2.92 8.46 8.55
C ALA A 77 2.03 7.23 8.85
N PRO A 78 2.46 6.32 9.75
CA PRO A 78 1.70 5.11 10.06
C PRO A 78 0.26 5.36 10.54
N ASN A 79 0.04 6.44 11.28
CA ASN A 79 -1.27 6.85 11.78
C ASN A 79 -2.19 7.44 10.70
N GLU A 80 -1.67 7.71 9.50
CA GLU A 80 -2.45 8.21 8.36
C GLU A 80 -2.94 7.08 7.44
N ARG A 81 -2.75 5.81 7.85
CA ARG A 81 -3.21 4.63 7.12
C ARG A 81 -4.70 4.67 6.78
N CYS A 82 -5.51 5.06 7.76
CA CYS A 82 -6.97 5.10 7.61
C CYS A 82 -7.38 6.09 6.52
N LEU A 83 -6.81 7.30 6.54
CA LEU A 83 -7.00 8.31 5.50
C LEU A 83 -6.63 7.78 4.11
N LEU A 84 -5.44 7.16 3.99
CA LEU A 84 -5.01 6.58 2.71
C LEU A 84 -5.94 5.47 2.23
N PHE A 85 -6.38 4.62 3.15
CA PHE A 85 -7.28 3.54 2.81
C PHE A 85 -8.61 4.08 2.28
N LEU A 86 -9.25 5.05 2.94
CA LEU A 86 -10.53 5.58 2.45
C LEU A 86 -10.40 6.29 1.10
N ILE A 87 -9.32 7.05 0.88
CA ILE A 87 -9.13 7.75 -0.40
C ILE A 87 -8.97 6.77 -1.56
N PHE A 88 -8.32 5.63 -1.34
CA PHE A 88 -8.00 4.64 -2.37
C PHE A 88 -8.66 3.29 -2.12
N GLU A 89 -9.78 3.27 -1.39
CA GLU A 89 -10.40 2.04 -0.88
C GLU A 89 -10.67 1.08 -2.04
N LEU A 90 -11.35 1.57 -3.07
CA LEU A 90 -11.74 0.78 -4.21
C LEU A 90 -10.52 0.16 -4.90
N GLN A 91 -9.47 0.97 -5.14
CA GLN A 91 -8.24 0.52 -5.78
C GLN A 91 -7.52 -0.55 -4.94
N ILE A 92 -7.43 -0.32 -3.63
CA ILE A 92 -6.77 -1.23 -2.69
C ILE A 92 -7.54 -2.54 -2.59
N VAL A 93 -8.83 -2.48 -2.31
CA VAL A 93 -9.69 -3.67 -2.12
C VAL A 93 -9.72 -4.51 -3.39
N GLN A 94 -9.83 -3.88 -4.57
CA GLN A 94 -9.79 -4.60 -5.84
C GLN A 94 -8.44 -5.27 -6.09
N PHE A 95 -7.33 -4.58 -5.81
CA PHE A 95 -6.00 -5.15 -6.01
C PHE A 95 -5.73 -6.31 -5.04
N ILE A 96 -6.02 -6.14 -3.75
CA ILE A 96 -5.76 -7.18 -2.74
C ILE A 96 -6.65 -8.42 -2.97
N ASN A 97 -7.87 -8.26 -3.45
CA ASN A 97 -8.75 -9.39 -3.79
C ASN A 97 -8.51 -9.97 -5.20
N SER A 98 -7.54 -9.45 -5.95
CA SER A 98 -7.14 -10.02 -7.24
C SER A 98 -6.18 -11.21 -7.07
N ASP A 99 -5.92 -11.92 -8.17
CA ASP A 99 -4.97 -13.04 -8.22
C ASP A 99 -3.50 -12.62 -7.99
N GLU A 100 -3.20 -11.32 -7.95
CA GLU A 100 -1.85 -10.79 -7.69
C GLU A 100 -1.42 -10.92 -6.22
N VAL A 101 -2.38 -11.11 -5.32
CA VAL A 101 -2.12 -11.32 -3.89
C VAL A 101 -2.65 -12.69 -3.52
N ASP A 102 -1.79 -13.55 -2.98
CA ASP A 102 -2.20 -14.88 -2.55
C ASP A 102 -2.94 -14.80 -1.19
N ASP A 103 -4.02 -15.57 -1.04
CA ASP A 103 -4.84 -15.59 0.18
C ASP A 103 -4.06 -16.09 1.40
N LEU A 104 -3.24 -17.13 1.23
CA LEU A 104 -2.43 -17.71 2.29
C LEU A 104 -1.28 -16.77 2.66
N GLU A 105 -0.64 -16.13 1.68
CA GLU A 105 0.36 -15.09 1.94
C GLU A 105 -0.25 -13.93 2.74
N PHE A 106 -1.43 -13.45 2.34
CA PHE A 106 -2.14 -12.39 3.06
C PHE A 106 -2.48 -12.79 4.51
N GLU A 107 -3.07 -13.98 4.69
CA GLU A 107 -3.49 -14.45 6.01
C GLU A 107 -2.29 -14.68 6.95
N ASN A 108 -1.18 -15.19 6.44
CA ASN A 108 0.06 -15.34 7.23
C ASN A 108 0.61 -14.01 7.76
N VAL A 109 0.27 -12.91 7.09
CA VAL A 109 0.82 -11.59 7.37
C VAL A 109 -0.09 -10.79 8.29
N PHE A 110 -1.40 -10.82 8.01
CA PHE A 110 -2.39 -10.08 8.78
C PHE A 110 -3.05 -10.91 9.89
N GLY A 111 -2.87 -12.23 9.89
CA GLY A 111 -3.49 -13.15 10.85
C GLY A 111 -5.00 -13.35 10.64
N VAL A 112 -5.56 -12.79 9.56
CA VAL A 112 -6.97 -12.88 9.18
C VAL A 112 -7.10 -12.95 7.66
N SER A 113 -8.19 -13.56 7.18
CA SER A 113 -8.48 -13.62 5.75
C SER A 113 -8.81 -12.24 5.16
N LYS A 114 -8.62 -12.08 3.84
CA LYS A 114 -9.00 -10.86 3.11
C LYS A 114 -10.47 -10.51 3.31
N ASN A 115 -11.37 -11.50 3.27
CA ASN A 115 -12.81 -11.32 3.50
C ASN A 115 -13.12 -10.73 4.87
N ARG A 116 -12.34 -11.08 5.90
CA ARG A 116 -12.50 -10.50 7.24
C ARG A 116 -11.90 -9.10 7.30
N TYR A 117 -10.72 -8.92 6.72
CA TYR A 117 -9.96 -7.66 6.76
C TYR A 117 -10.66 -6.52 6.01
N PHE A 118 -11.29 -6.82 4.87
CA PHE A 118 -12.07 -5.87 4.06
C PHE A 118 -13.58 -6.16 4.14
N SER A 119 -14.05 -6.66 5.28
CA SER A 119 -15.48 -6.82 5.52
C SER A 119 -16.17 -5.45 5.58
N PRO A 120 -17.46 -5.34 5.20
CA PRO A 120 -18.21 -4.09 5.33
C PRO A 120 -18.10 -3.51 6.74
N GLU A 121 -18.19 -4.35 7.78
CA GLU A 121 -18.07 -3.91 9.16
C GLU A 121 -16.69 -3.32 9.50
N ALA A 122 -15.61 -3.89 8.93
CA ALA A 122 -14.26 -3.35 9.12
C ALA A 122 -14.06 -2.02 8.39
N ILE A 123 -14.63 -1.88 7.19
CA ILE A 123 -14.58 -0.64 6.41
C ILE A 123 -15.39 0.46 7.11
N ASP A 124 -16.58 0.12 7.65
CA ASP A 124 -17.40 1.03 8.45
C ASP A 124 -16.62 1.52 9.68
N GLU A 125 -15.97 0.61 10.43
CA GLU A 125 -15.15 0.96 11.59
C GLU A 125 -14.00 1.91 11.22
N TRP A 126 -13.35 1.69 10.08
CA TRP A 126 -12.29 2.59 9.63
C TRP A 126 -12.84 3.95 9.23
N THR A 127 -14.01 3.99 8.59
CA THR A 127 -14.67 5.24 8.23
C THR A 127 -15.01 6.07 9.46
N GLU A 128 -15.54 5.44 10.52
CA GLU A 128 -15.84 6.11 11.80
C GLU A 128 -14.60 6.70 12.48
N GLN A 129 -13.41 6.11 12.31
CA GLN A 129 -12.17 6.66 12.86
C GLN A 129 -11.78 7.99 12.23
N ILE A 130 -12.22 8.30 11.02
CA ILE A 130 -11.91 9.58 10.36
C ILE A 130 -12.76 10.72 10.90
N ASP A 131 -14.02 10.48 11.24
CA ASP A 131 -14.86 11.50 11.88
C ASP A 131 -14.32 11.94 13.26
N LEU A 132 -13.37 11.17 13.81
CA LEU A 132 -12.65 11.45 15.05
C LEU A 132 -11.28 12.12 14.86
N LEU A 133 -10.80 12.29 13.62
CA LEU A 133 -9.53 12.94 13.25
C LEU A 133 -9.72 14.43 12.95
#